data_AF-A0A842WDX1-F1
#
_entry.id   AF-A0A842WDX1-F1
#
_cell.length_a   1.000
_cell.length_b   1.000
_cell.length_c   1.000
_cell.angle_alpha   90.00
_cell.angle_beta   90.00
_cell.angle_gamma   90.00
#
_symmetry.space_group_name_H-M   'P 1'
#
loop_
_entity.id
_entity.type
_entity.pdbx_description
1 polymer ?
#
loop_
_entity_poly.entity_id
_entity_poly.type
_entity_poly.pdbx_seq_one_letter_code
_entity_poly.pdbx_strand_id
1 'polypeptide(L)'
;MVDSTLKKYIKKTIKQGYDISSIRSRLLKSGYSKQEINKTIKEIKGRKHINTKILAIAAIVIIILIITVIIALKLITPSPKQISISTTPLVSTVVPGGKLTFVKTIISPTSREAQVQLKHTLIFKQTGQTIKSQTETQTVGQRSSTQTQISLPTNIEKGQYEVITTLQYSEGSTQTSFTFIVETTKPTAPSIEEPKPEPQAICPGGCDDFNTCTRDICNKGICEHIPIKPCCGNRICETKEDQYNCEIDCGTQTKTTSETIDTAIKTARTDPQTATMICNSLPSVKNADDCFATISEKTGKSEYCQSIQNDEQQSDCLLNYALQGDYSVCDSIEDPYYLQSCFSLERQASLQGMVEEFR
;
A
#
# COMPACT_ATOMS: atom_id res chain seq x y z
N MET A 1 18.12 -83.22 4.15
CA MET A 1 19.35 -82.47 3.80
C MET A 1 19.23 -82.03 2.36
N VAL A 2 19.58 -80.78 2.01
CA VAL A 2 19.59 -80.36 0.60
C VAL A 2 20.69 -81.13 -0.11
N ASP A 3 20.35 -81.80 -1.21
CA ASP A 3 21.30 -82.58 -2.00
C ASP A 3 22.47 -81.68 -2.44
N SER A 4 23.68 -82.02 -1.98
CA SER A 4 24.90 -81.27 -2.29
C SER A 4 25.15 -81.19 -3.80
N THR A 5 24.63 -82.15 -4.55
CA THR A 5 24.73 -82.28 -6.00
C THR A 5 23.89 -81.21 -6.71
N LEU A 6 22.64 -81.01 -6.25
CA LEU A 6 21.76 -79.94 -6.74
C LEU A 6 22.38 -78.56 -6.51
N LYS A 7 22.99 -78.34 -5.34
CA LYS A 7 23.67 -77.08 -5.00
C LYS A 7 24.88 -76.82 -5.90
N LYS A 8 25.70 -77.83 -6.16
CA LYS A 8 26.85 -77.75 -7.09
C LYS A 8 26.38 -77.46 -8.51
N TYR A 9 25.33 -78.14 -8.96
CA TYR A 9 24.75 -77.92 -10.28
C TYR A 9 24.27 -76.48 -10.45
N ILE A 10 23.36 -76.00 -9.59
CA ILE A 10 22.83 -74.63 -9.68
C ILE A 10 23.95 -73.59 -9.65
N LYS A 11 24.97 -73.76 -8.80
CA LYS A 11 26.15 -72.86 -8.78
C LYS A 11 26.92 -72.87 -10.10
N LYS A 12 27.15 -74.05 -10.69
CA LYS A 12 27.85 -74.20 -11.97
C LYS A 12 27.07 -73.53 -13.10
N THR A 13 25.76 -73.77 -13.18
CA THR A 13 24.90 -73.22 -14.23
C THR A 13 24.77 -71.71 -14.12
N ILE A 14 24.70 -71.13 -12.91
CA ILE A 14 24.77 -69.68 -12.71
C ILE A 14 26.12 -69.11 -13.20
N LYS A 15 27.24 -69.77 -12.90
CA LYS A 15 28.57 -69.35 -13.38
C LYS A 15 28.71 -69.41 -14.90
N GLN A 16 27.94 -70.26 -15.56
CA GLN A 16 27.88 -70.37 -17.02
C GLN A 16 26.95 -69.32 -17.66
N GLY A 17 26.36 -68.41 -16.88
CA GLY A 17 25.55 -67.30 -17.38
C GLY A 17 24.06 -67.62 -17.57
N TYR A 18 23.59 -68.80 -17.16
CA TYR A 18 22.17 -69.13 -17.25
C TYR A 18 21.37 -68.33 -16.20
N ASP A 19 20.23 -67.78 -16.62
CA ASP A 19 19.33 -67.08 -15.72
C ASP A 19 18.61 -68.06 -14.78
N ILE A 20 18.19 -67.55 -13.63
CA ILE A 20 17.60 -68.37 -12.55
C ILE A 20 16.25 -68.98 -12.97
N SER A 21 15.52 -68.34 -13.86
CA SER A 21 14.23 -68.87 -14.33
C SER A 21 14.43 -70.09 -15.25
N SER A 22 15.42 -70.04 -16.15
CA SER A 22 15.81 -71.18 -16.99
C SER A 22 16.31 -72.37 -16.16
N ILE A 23 17.12 -72.11 -15.13
CA ILE A 23 17.59 -73.15 -14.20
C ILE A 23 16.42 -73.80 -13.46
N ARG A 24 15.45 -73.01 -12.97
CA ARG A 24 14.24 -73.53 -12.33
C ARG A 24 13.41 -74.41 -13.26
N SER A 25 13.14 -73.93 -14.48
CA SER A 25 12.35 -74.65 -15.47
C SER A 25 12.98 -76.01 -15.80
N ARG A 26 14.30 -76.05 -15.99
CA ARG A 26 15.03 -77.29 -16.28
C ARG A 26 15.00 -78.28 -15.11
N LEU A 27 15.21 -77.80 -13.89
CA LEU A 27 15.20 -78.66 -12.70
C LEU A 27 13.80 -79.20 -12.37
N LEU A 28 12.75 -78.40 -12.61
CA LEU A 28 11.36 -78.87 -12.50
C LEU A 28 11.07 -80.00 -13.50
N LYS A 29 11.51 -79.86 -14.76
CA LYS A 29 11.42 -80.92 -15.78
C LYS A 29 12.22 -82.18 -15.42
N SER A 30 13.29 -82.02 -14.64
CA SER A 30 14.10 -83.14 -14.12
C SER A 30 13.58 -83.74 -12.81
N GLY A 31 12.37 -83.37 -12.36
CA GLY A 31 11.70 -83.98 -11.21
C GLY A 31 12.01 -83.37 -9.84
N TYR A 32 12.81 -82.29 -9.77
CA TYR A 32 13.05 -81.61 -8.50
C TYR A 32 11.84 -80.78 -8.06
N SER A 33 11.55 -80.75 -6.75
CA SER A 33 10.43 -79.97 -6.23
C SER A 33 10.71 -78.46 -6.26
N LYS A 34 9.68 -77.65 -6.47
CA LYS A 34 9.78 -76.17 -6.45
C LYS A 34 10.35 -75.64 -5.13
N GLN A 35 10.04 -76.31 -4.01
CA GLN A 35 10.51 -75.93 -2.68
C GLN A 35 12.02 -76.15 -2.52
N GLU A 36 12.54 -77.31 -2.95
CA GLU A 36 13.98 -77.62 -2.90
C GLU A 36 14.79 -76.69 -3.80
N ILE A 37 14.30 -76.40 -5.00
CA ILE A 37 14.95 -75.47 -5.93
C ILE A 37 15.02 -74.07 -5.30
N ASN A 38 13.92 -73.55 -4.76
CA ASN A 38 13.90 -72.21 -4.16
C ASN A 38 14.74 -72.12 -2.88
N LYS A 39 14.71 -73.14 -2.02
CA LYS A 39 15.56 -73.21 -0.83
C LYS A 39 17.04 -73.19 -1.23
N THR A 40 17.42 -74.01 -2.21
CA THR A 40 18.81 -74.09 -2.70
C THR A 40 19.27 -72.80 -3.36
N ILE A 41 18.42 -72.16 -4.19
CA ILE A 41 18.73 -70.84 -4.78
C ILE A 41 18.89 -69.78 -3.68
N LYS A 42 18.03 -69.77 -2.65
CA LYS A 42 18.11 -68.82 -1.53
C LYS A 42 19.41 -68.99 -0.74
N GLU A 43 19.86 -70.23 -0.54
CA GLU A 43 21.16 -70.53 0.09
C GLU A 43 22.35 -70.13 -0.79
N ILE A 44 22.25 -70.30 -2.12
CA ILE A 44 23.32 -69.95 -3.06
C ILE A 44 23.43 -68.43 -3.25
N LYS A 45 22.31 -67.71 -3.27
CA LYS A 45 22.24 -66.25 -3.23
C LYS A 45 22.66 -65.68 -1.86
N GLY A 46 23.34 -66.48 -1.03
CA GLY A 46 23.74 -66.18 0.34
C GLY A 46 24.02 -64.70 0.53
N ARG A 47 23.40 -64.12 1.57
CA ARG A 47 23.38 -62.68 1.88
C ARG A 47 24.62 -62.03 1.29
N LYS A 48 24.47 -61.32 0.16
CA LYS A 48 25.56 -60.50 -0.37
C LYS A 48 26.02 -59.72 0.83
N HIS A 49 27.27 -59.93 1.25
CA HIS A 49 27.87 -59.20 2.34
C HIS A 49 28.07 -57.79 1.80
N ILE A 50 26.98 -57.01 1.78
CA ILE A 50 27.02 -55.61 1.44
C ILE A 50 27.93 -55.03 2.50
N ASN A 51 29.10 -54.61 2.08
CA ASN A 51 30.08 -54.01 2.97
C ASN A 51 29.35 -52.87 3.69
N THR A 52 29.22 -52.96 5.01
CA THR A 52 28.46 -52.00 5.82
C THR A 52 28.93 -50.56 5.59
N LYS A 53 30.19 -50.39 5.17
CA LYS A 53 30.75 -49.12 4.70
C LYS A 53 30.05 -48.53 3.47
N ILE A 54 29.68 -49.36 2.49
CA ILE A 54 28.96 -48.90 1.27
C ILE A 54 27.55 -48.44 1.62
N LEU A 55 26.88 -49.14 2.54
CA LEU A 55 25.53 -48.77 2.98
C LEU A 55 25.54 -47.47 3.79
N ALA A 56 26.57 -47.25 4.61
CA ALA A 56 26.79 -45.99 5.32
C ALA A 56 27.05 -44.82 4.37
N ILE A 57 27.89 -45.01 3.33
CA ILE A 57 28.14 -43.97 2.31
C ILE A 57 26.85 -43.62 1.56
N ALA A 58 26.07 -44.62 1.14
CA ALA A 58 24.80 -44.39 0.44
C ALA A 58 23.80 -43.59 1.31
N ALA A 59 23.72 -43.89 2.62
CA ALA A 59 22.88 -43.15 3.54
C ALA A 59 23.31 -41.67 3.67
N ILE A 60 24.61 -41.40 3.76
CA ILE A 60 25.14 -40.02 3.84
C ILE A 60 24.82 -39.24 2.56
N VAL A 61 24.98 -39.85 1.38
CA VAL A 61 24.65 -39.21 0.10
C VAL A 61 23.15 -38.87 0.01
N ILE A 62 22.27 -39.75 0.47
CA ILE A 62 20.83 -39.50 0.51
C ILE A 62 20.50 -38.33 1.45
N ILE A 63 21.14 -38.25 2.62
CA ILE A 63 20.95 -37.14 3.57
C ILE A 63 21.39 -35.81 2.94
N ILE A 64 22.53 -35.78 2.25
CA ILE A 64 23.02 -34.57 1.56
C ILE A 64 22.04 -34.16 0.44
N LEU A 65 21.50 -35.11 -0.31
CA LEU A 65 20.48 -34.85 -1.34
C LEU A 65 19.19 -34.27 -0.74
N ILE A 66 18.72 -34.79 0.40
CA ILE A 66 17.54 -34.26 1.07
C ILE A 66 17.80 -32.83 1.58
N ILE A 67 18.96 -32.58 2.19
CA ILE A 67 19.34 -31.25 2.68
C ILE A 67 19.42 -30.24 1.52
N THR A 68 20.06 -30.62 0.41
CA THR A 68 20.17 -29.75 -0.78
C THR A 68 18.80 -29.46 -1.40
N VAL A 69 17.87 -30.42 -1.47
CA VAL A 69 16.50 -30.18 -1.92
C VAL A 69 15.75 -29.25 -0.97
N ILE A 70 15.89 -29.40 0.36
CA ILE A 70 15.26 -28.50 1.34
C ILE A 70 15.81 -27.07 1.21
N ILE A 71 17.12 -26.91 1.02
CA ILE A 71 17.76 -25.61 0.79
C ILE A 71 17.26 -25.00 -0.53
N ALA A 72 17.22 -25.78 -1.61
CA ALA A 72 16.71 -25.32 -2.90
C ALA A 72 15.23 -24.90 -2.82
N LEU A 73 14.38 -25.68 -2.12
CA LEU A 73 12.98 -25.31 -1.91
C LEU A 73 12.84 -23.99 -1.17
N LYS A 74 13.67 -23.72 -0.15
CA LYS A 74 13.67 -22.42 0.56
C LYS A 74 14.18 -21.26 -0.29
N LEU A 75 15.06 -21.51 -1.26
CA LEU A 75 15.56 -20.50 -2.18
C LEU A 75 14.56 -20.19 -3.32
N ILE A 76 13.67 -21.12 -3.65
CA ILE A 76 12.70 -20.98 -4.75
C ILE A 76 11.34 -20.44 -4.27
N THR A 77 11.03 -20.50 -2.97
CA THR A 77 9.79 -19.90 -2.46
C THR A 77 9.84 -18.38 -2.68
N PRO A 78 8.98 -17.80 -3.54
CA PRO A 78 8.94 -16.36 -3.76
C PRO A 78 8.70 -15.68 -2.41
N SER A 79 9.40 -14.58 -2.16
CA SER A 79 9.14 -13.76 -0.97
C SER A 79 7.63 -13.49 -0.89
N PRO A 80 6.99 -13.68 0.28
CA PRO A 80 5.57 -13.41 0.42
C PRO A 80 5.29 -12.00 -0.14
N LYS A 81 4.29 -11.88 -1.01
CA LYS A 81 3.95 -10.59 -1.61
C LYS A 81 3.65 -9.63 -0.46
N GLN A 82 4.45 -8.57 -0.33
CA GLN A 82 4.42 -7.69 0.84
C GLN A 82 3.31 -6.65 0.68
N ILE A 83 2.61 -6.36 1.77
CA ILE A 83 1.69 -5.22 1.84
C ILE A 83 2.52 -3.94 1.81
N SER A 84 2.28 -3.09 0.81
CA SER A 84 2.96 -1.80 0.69
C SER A 84 2.17 -0.69 1.38
N ILE A 85 2.88 0.31 1.88
CA ILE A 85 2.30 1.50 2.52
C ILE A 85 3.02 2.75 2.03
N SER A 86 2.25 3.79 1.73
CA SER A 86 2.74 5.14 1.46
C SER A 86 2.00 6.15 2.34
N THR A 87 2.68 7.21 2.73
CA THR A 87 2.11 8.31 3.51
C THR A 87 2.45 9.65 2.86
N THR A 88 1.46 10.54 2.80
CA THR A 88 1.60 11.87 2.19
C THR A 88 1.06 12.94 3.12
N PRO A 89 1.87 13.93 3.56
CA PRO A 89 1.38 15.03 4.37
C PRO A 89 0.45 15.94 3.57
N LEU A 90 -0.62 16.42 4.19
CA LEU A 90 -1.49 17.44 3.58
C LEU A 90 -0.92 18.86 3.73
N VAL A 91 -0.05 19.07 4.71
CA VAL A 91 0.66 20.33 4.95
C VAL A 91 2.12 20.05 5.26
N SER A 92 3.02 20.88 4.72
CA SER A 92 4.46 20.77 4.95
C SER A 92 4.93 21.54 6.19
N THR A 93 4.10 22.43 6.74
CA THR A 93 4.43 23.30 7.87
C THR A 93 3.31 23.30 8.90
N VAL A 94 3.67 23.17 10.18
CA VAL A 94 2.73 23.13 11.32
C VAL A 94 3.27 24.00 12.45
N VAL A 95 2.38 24.56 13.28
CA VAL A 95 2.77 25.35 14.46
C VAL A 95 2.72 24.49 15.73
N PRO A 96 3.49 24.82 16.80
CA PRO A 96 3.36 24.17 18.10
C PRO A 96 1.90 24.14 18.59
N GLY A 97 1.45 22.99 19.12
CA GLY A 97 0.05 22.77 19.51
C GLY A 97 -0.92 22.47 18.36
N GLY A 98 -0.47 22.62 17.10
CA GLY A 98 -1.27 22.32 15.92
C GLY A 98 -1.52 20.81 15.70
N LYS A 99 -2.21 20.48 14.61
CA LYS A 99 -2.46 19.10 14.16
C LYS A 99 -1.78 18.87 12.82
N LEU A 100 -0.92 17.86 12.75
CA LEU A 100 -0.40 17.36 11.49
C LEU A 100 -1.40 16.36 10.90
N THR A 101 -1.79 16.58 9.66
CA THR A 101 -2.72 15.69 8.95
C THR A 101 -2.06 15.11 7.71
N PHE A 102 -2.21 13.81 7.50
CA PHE A 102 -1.63 13.11 6.37
C PHE A 102 -2.53 11.96 5.92
N VAL A 103 -2.39 11.58 4.64
CA VAL A 103 -3.09 10.45 4.03
C VAL A 103 -2.16 9.24 4.08
N LYS A 104 -2.71 8.08 4.42
CA LYS A 104 -2.04 6.78 4.34
C LYS A 104 -2.73 5.92 3.29
N THR A 105 -1.96 5.39 2.34
CA THR A 105 -2.43 4.45 1.32
C THR A 105 -1.76 3.11 1.55
N ILE A 106 -2.55 2.06 1.66
CA ILE A 106 -2.09 0.69 1.89
C ILE A 106 -2.56 -0.17 0.70
N ILE A 107 -1.64 -0.91 0.10
CA ILE A 107 -1.94 -1.81 -1.02
C ILE A 107 -1.61 -3.24 -0.59
N SER A 108 -2.63 -4.08 -0.56
CA SER A 108 -2.51 -5.51 -0.33
C SER A 108 -2.44 -6.23 -1.68
N PRO A 109 -1.48 -7.14 -1.86
CA PRO A 109 -1.40 -7.96 -3.07
C PRO A 109 -2.49 -9.06 -3.11
N THR A 110 -3.35 -9.13 -2.09
CA THR A 110 -4.43 -10.11 -1.97
C THR A 110 -5.77 -9.40 -1.89
N SER A 111 -6.80 -9.98 -2.48
CA SER A 111 -8.18 -9.48 -2.39
C SER A 111 -8.86 -9.79 -1.05
N ARG A 112 -8.19 -10.55 -0.16
CA ARG A 112 -8.71 -10.85 1.17
C ARG A 112 -8.45 -9.70 2.10
N GLU A 113 -9.44 -9.41 2.94
CA GLU A 113 -9.27 -8.45 4.01
C GLU A 113 -8.25 -8.95 5.05
N ALA A 114 -7.35 -8.08 5.46
CA ALA A 114 -6.37 -8.32 6.51
C ALA A 114 -6.46 -7.23 7.58
N GLN A 115 -6.38 -7.62 8.86
CA GLN A 115 -6.18 -6.65 9.93
C GLN A 115 -4.69 -6.28 10.03
N VAL A 116 -4.40 -5.00 9.97
CA VAL A 116 -3.05 -4.45 10.13
C VAL A 116 -3.01 -3.50 11.31
N GLN A 117 -1.84 -3.42 11.95
CA GLN A 117 -1.57 -2.44 13.00
C GLN A 117 -0.58 -1.39 12.47
N LEU A 118 -0.95 -0.12 12.58
CA LEU A 118 -0.16 1.01 12.15
C LEU A 118 0.41 1.70 13.40
N LYS A 119 1.72 1.93 13.41
CA LYS A 119 2.39 2.73 14.43
C LYS A 119 3.03 3.95 13.78
N HIS A 120 2.54 5.13 14.14
CA HIS A 120 3.09 6.40 13.73
C HIS A 120 4.01 6.93 14.82
N THR A 121 5.26 7.22 14.46
CA THR A 121 6.28 7.73 15.38
C THR A 121 6.76 9.09 14.88
N LEU A 122 6.54 10.13 15.68
CA LEU A 122 6.99 11.49 15.42
C LEU A 122 8.39 11.68 16.00
N ILE A 123 9.36 12.00 15.15
CA ILE A 123 10.77 12.11 15.49
C ILE A 123 11.28 13.52 15.15
N PHE A 124 12.03 14.11 16.07
CA PHE A 124 12.77 15.34 15.78
C PHE A 124 14.07 15.00 15.03
N LYS A 125 14.20 15.41 13.77
CA LYS A 125 15.30 14.94 12.90
C LYS A 125 16.69 15.31 13.42
N GLN A 126 16.81 16.46 14.10
CA GLN A 126 18.10 16.94 14.58
C GLN A 126 18.67 16.07 15.70
N THR A 127 17.81 15.56 16.58
CA THR A 127 18.24 14.79 17.76
C THR A 127 17.95 13.30 17.65
N GLY A 128 17.11 12.89 16.70
CA GLY A 128 16.54 11.54 16.64
C GLY A 128 15.55 11.23 17.78
N GLN A 129 15.20 12.23 18.60
CA GLN A 129 14.30 12.04 19.74
C GLN A 129 12.88 11.76 19.26
N THR A 130 12.28 10.68 19.78
CA THR A 130 10.86 10.41 19.61
C THR A 130 10.06 11.38 20.50
N ILE A 131 9.21 12.19 19.87
CA ILE A 131 8.34 13.16 20.55
C ILE A 131 7.02 12.52 20.94
N LYS A 132 6.45 11.72 20.04
CA LYS A 132 5.13 11.10 20.23
C LYS A 132 5.03 9.81 19.41
N SER A 133 4.27 8.84 19.90
CA SER A 133 3.88 7.65 19.15
C SER A 133 2.38 7.47 19.25
N GLN A 134 1.75 7.07 18.15
CA GLN A 134 0.32 6.75 18.07
C GLN A 134 0.15 5.43 17.33
N THR A 135 -0.74 4.56 17.82
CA THR A 135 -1.03 3.27 17.21
C THR A 135 -2.51 3.19 16.85
N GLU A 136 -2.81 2.64 15.68
CA GLU A 136 -4.17 2.38 15.22
C GLU A 136 -4.27 1.01 14.51
N THR A 137 -5.46 0.44 14.47
CA THR A 137 -5.74 -0.83 13.77
C THR A 137 -6.66 -0.54 12.60
N GLN A 138 -6.41 -1.18 11.46
CA GLN A 138 -7.21 -1.00 10.25
C GLN A 138 -7.44 -2.34 9.54
N THR A 139 -8.63 -2.52 8.99
CA THR A 139 -8.91 -3.61 8.05
C THR A 139 -8.61 -3.12 6.64
N VAL A 140 -7.79 -3.87 5.90
CA VAL A 140 -7.31 -3.51 4.57
C VAL A 140 -7.72 -4.60 3.59
N GLY A 141 -8.48 -4.22 2.56
CA GLY A 141 -8.75 -5.07 1.38
C GLY A 141 -7.58 -5.00 0.38
N GLN A 142 -7.86 -4.95 -0.92
CA GLN A 142 -6.80 -4.80 -1.95
C GLN A 142 -6.12 -3.42 -1.89
N ARG A 143 -6.89 -2.35 -1.67
CA ARG A 143 -6.39 -0.98 -1.52
C ARG A 143 -7.20 -0.26 -0.47
N SER A 144 -6.56 0.50 0.41
CA SER A 144 -7.23 1.30 1.43
C SER A 144 -6.53 2.64 1.59
N SER A 145 -7.31 3.72 1.60
CA SER A 145 -6.81 5.09 1.77
C SER A 145 -7.59 5.78 2.87
N THR A 146 -6.89 6.34 3.86
CA THR A 146 -7.51 7.00 5.01
C THR A 146 -6.65 8.15 5.51
N GLN A 147 -7.25 9.09 6.22
CA GLN A 147 -6.56 10.25 6.79
C GLN A 147 -6.25 10.00 8.27
N THR A 148 -5.06 10.39 8.73
CA THR A 148 -4.64 10.33 10.13
C THR A 148 -4.21 11.72 10.60
N GLN A 149 -4.50 12.02 11.87
CA GLN A 149 -4.09 13.26 12.53
C GLN A 149 -3.19 12.96 13.74
N ILE A 150 -2.11 13.74 13.89
CA ILE A 150 -1.24 13.74 15.06
C ILE A 150 -1.23 15.16 15.65
N SER A 151 -1.74 15.32 16.87
CA SER A 151 -1.62 16.60 17.60
C SER A 151 -0.20 16.78 18.13
N LEU A 152 0.41 17.93 17.85
CA LEU A 152 1.74 18.31 18.32
C LEU A 152 1.66 18.89 19.74
N PRO A 153 2.66 18.65 20.61
CA PRO A 153 2.79 19.37 21.88
C PRO A 153 2.90 20.88 21.67
N THR A 154 2.40 21.69 22.61
CA THR A 154 2.51 23.16 22.56
C THR A 154 3.93 23.66 22.82
N ASN A 155 4.76 22.86 23.48
CA ASN A 155 6.15 23.15 23.79
C ASN A 155 7.14 22.46 22.84
N ILE A 156 6.68 22.00 21.66
CA ILE A 156 7.56 21.38 20.69
C ILE A 156 8.53 22.43 20.11
N GLU A 157 9.80 22.04 19.96
CA GLU A 157 10.82 22.91 19.40
C GLU A 157 10.55 23.20 17.91
N LYS A 158 11.09 24.31 17.41
CA LYS A 158 11.06 24.59 15.96
C LYS A 158 12.09 23.71 15.25
N GLY A 159 11.77 23.29 14.02
CA GLY A 159 12.72 22.57 13.17
C GLY A 159 12.06 21.51 12.30
N GLN A 160 12.87 20.63 11.74
CA GLN A 160 12.40 19.56 10.85
C GLN A 160 12.06 18.30 11.65
N TYR A 161 10.86 17.78 11.39
CA TYR A 161 10.34 16.57 11.99
C TYR A 161 10.10 15.50 10.92
N GLU A 162 10.12 14.25 11.36
CA GLU A 162 9.84 13.09 10.52
C GLU A 162 8.75 12.25 11.17
N VAL A 163 7.77 11.82 10.37
CA VAL A 163 6.79 10.83 10.78
C VAL A 163 7.17 9.51 10.15
N ILE A 164 7.52 8.53 10.97
CA ILE A 164 7.73 7.14 10.53
C ILE A 164 6.45 6.38 10.79
N THR A 165 5.86 5.81 9.75
CA THR A 165 4.70 4.93 9.86
C THR A 165 5.14 3.50 9.60
N THR A 166 5.03 2.65 10.63
CA THR A 166 5.29 1.21 10.54
C THR A 166 3.96 0.48 10.45
N LEU A 167 3.75 -0.26 9.37
CA LEU A 167 2.64 -1.18 9.18
C LEU A 167 3.08 -2.58 9.63
N GLN A 168 2.35 -3.19 10.55
CA GLN A 168 2.57 -4.55 11.07
C GLN A 168 1.40 -5.45 10.69
N TYR A 169 1.70 -6.65 10.20
CA TYR A 169 0.74 -7.66 9.77
C TYR A 169 1.27 -9.07 10.08
N SER A 170 0.46 -10.11 9.87
CA SER A 170 0.79 -11.48 10.28
C SER A 170 2.07 -12.05 9.66
N GLU A 171 2.44 -11.58 8.47
CA GLU A 171 3.59 -12.10 7.71
C GLU A 171 4.83 -11.19 7.76
N GLY A 172 4.74 -10.00 8.37
CA GLY A 172 5.88 -9.09 8.45
C GLY A 172 5.52 -7.66 8.84
N SER A 173 6.43 -6.75 8.51
CA SER A 173 6.21 -5.31 8.65
C SER A 173 6.82 -4.54 7.49
N THR A 174 6.21 -3.40 7.16
CA THR A 174 6.73 -2.42 6.19
C THR A 174 6.71 -1.04 6.82
N GLN A 175 7.49 -0.11 6.29
CA GLN A 175 7.57 1.25 6.83
C GLN A 175 7.68 2.29 5.73
N THR A 176 7.18 3.48 6.01
CA THR A 176 7.31 4.67 5.17
C THR A 176 7.51 5.89 6.05
N SER A 177 8.12 6.95 5.51
CA SER A 177 8.29 8.20 6.23
C SER A 177 8.17 9.42 5.34
N PHE A 178 7.79 10.53 5.95
CA PHE A 178 7.83 11.86 5.34
C PHE A 178 8.29 12.89 6.36
N THR A 179 8.74 14.05 5.88
CA THR A 179 9.19 15.14 6.74
C THR A 179 8.30 16.36 6.63
N PHE A 180 8.25 17.15 7.69
CA PHE A 180 7.57 18.44 7.73
C PHE A 180 8.31 19.41 8.67
N ILE A 181 7.96 20.69 8.64
CA ILE A 181 8.61 21.74 9.41
C ILE A 181 7.66 22.21 10.51
N VAL A 182 8.19 22.35 11.73
CA VAL A 182 7.52 23.09 12.79
C VAL A 182 8.09 24.49 12.86
N GLU A 183 7.24 25.48 12.63
CA GLU A 183 7.58 26.89 12.75
C GLU A 183 6.89 27.51 13.96
N THR A 184 7.64 28.26 14.76
CA THR A 184 7.03 29.16 15.73
C THR A 184 6.20 30.17 14.94
N THR A 185 4.93 30.33 15.31
CA THR A 185 4.12 31.44 14.80
C THR A 185 4.96 32.70 14.88
N LYS A 186 5.27 33.28 13.71
CA LYS A 186 5.96 34.56 13.65
C LYS A 186 5.14 35.48 14.56
N PRO A 187 5.73 36.11 15.61
CA PRO A 187 4.96 36.86 16.58
C PRO A 187 4.13 37.86 15.81
N THR A 188 2.83 37.58 15.73
CA THR A 188 1.85 38.50 15.18
C THR A 188 2.06 39.77 15.98
N ALA A 189 2.27 40.88 15.28
CA ALA A 189 2.60 42.18 15.88
C ALA A 189 1.80 42.38 17.17
N PRO A 190 2.44 42.90 18.24
CA PRO A 190 1.88 42.93 19.58
C PRO A 190 0.41 43.34 19.53
N SER A 191 -0.45 42.41 19.90
CA SER A 191 -1.83 42.71 20.21
C SER A 191 -1.78 43.83 21.23
N ILE A 192 -2.25 45.01 20.83
CA ILE A 192 -2.29 46.21 21.65
C ILE A 192 -2.90 45.80 23.00
N GLU A 193 -2.15 46.00 24.08
CA GLU A 193 -2.60 45.76 25.45
C GLU A 193 -3.95 46.45 25.64
N GLU A 194 -4.99 45.66 25.83
CA GLU A 194 -6.33 46.18 26.12
C GLU A 194 -6.25 46.89 27.49
N PRO A 195 -6.55 48.20 27.57
CA PRO A 195 -6.36 48.99 28.78
C PRO A 195 -7.21 48.43 29.93
N LYS A 196 -6.58 48.35 31.11
CA LYS A 196 -7.18 47.95 32.39
C LYS A 196 -8.58 48.59 32.55
N PRO A 197 -9.67 47.81 32.67
CA PRO A 197 -11.02 48.35 32.65
C PRO A 197 -11.26 49.27 33.85
N GLU A 198 -11.57 50.53 33.58
CA GLU A 198 -12.17 51.45 34.55
C GLU A 198 -13.52 50.89 35.03
N PRO A 199 -13.94 51.17 36.28
CA PRO A 199 -15.19 50.67 36.84
C PRO A 199 -16.38 51.05 35.94
N GLN A 200 -16.94 50.03 35.29
CA GLN A 200 -18.01 50.17 34.31
C GLN A 200 -19.27 50.73 34.97
N ALA A 201 -19.82 51.78 34.36
CA ALA A 201 -21.12 52.33 34.77
C ALA A 201 -22.20 51.23 34.66
N ILE A 202 -23.09 51.15 35.63
CA ILE A 202 -24.16 50.14 35.65
C ILE A 202 -25.26 50.60 34.67
N CYS A 203 -25.50 49.84 33.60
CA CYS A 203 -26.65 50.04 32.73
C CYS A 203 -27.91 49.45 33.39
N PRO A 204 -28.98 50.24 33.62
CA PRO A 204 -30.20 49.73 34.20
C PRO A 204 -30.89 48.77 33.21
N GLY A 205 -30.92 47.48 33.57
CA GLY A 205 -31.56 46.41 32.78
C GLY A 205 -30.61 45.47 32.04
N GLY A 206 -29.28 45.67 32.11
CA GLY A 206 -28.31 44.93 31.30
C GLY A 206 -28.14 45.56 29.91
N CYS A 207 -26.98 45.37 29.29
CA CYS A 207 -26.65 45.93 27.97
C CYS A 207 -26.47 44.83 26.90
N ASP A 208 -26.78 43.57 27.24
CA ASP A 208 -26.62 42.42 26.34
C ASP A 208 -27.77 42.39 25.31
N ASP A 209 -27.48 42.52 24.01
CA ASP A 209 -28.48 42.36 22.94
C ASP A 209 -28.58 40.92 22.41
N PHE A 210 -27.85 39.98 23.03
CA PHE A 210 -27.73 38.57 22.65
C PHE A 210 -27.20 38.34 21.23
N ASN A 211 -26.59 39.35 20.62
CA ASN A 211 -25.95 39.20 19.32
C ASN A 211 -24.46 38.91 19.53
N THR A 212 -24.05 37.70 19.16
CA THR A 212 -22.66 37.24 19.30
C THR A 212 -21.66 38.05 18.45
N CYS A 213 -22.17 38.87 17.52
CA CYS A 213 -21.40 39.75 16.66
C CYS A 213 -21.34 41.21 17.10
N THR A 214 -21.84 41.52 18.29
CA THR A 214 -21.69 42.82 18.92
C THR A 214 -20.93 42.67 20.24
N ARG A 215 -20.12 43.66 20.54
CA ARG A 215 -19.54 43.86 21.86
C ARG A 215 -20.34 44.95 22.54
N ASP A 216 -21.03 44.56 23.59
CA ASP A 216 -21.92 45.43 24.33
C ASP A 216 -21.15 46.19 25.40
N ILE A 217 -21.15 47.51 25.30
CA ILE A 217 -20.45 48.39 26.22
C ILE A 217 -21.46 49.35 26.85
N CYS A 218 -21.50 49.35 28.19
CA CYS A 218 -22.24 50.37 28.92
C CYS A 218 -21.35 51.60 29.13
N ASN A 219 -21.60 52.66 28.37
CA ASN A 219 -20.88 53.92 28.49
C ASN A 219 -21.78 54.99 29.10
N LYS A 220 -21.52 55.34 30.38
CA LYS A 220 -22.28 56.37 31.13
C LYS A 220 -23.80 56.12 31.16
N GLY A 221 -24.23 54.86 31.25
CA GLY A 221 -25.64 54.47 31.29
C GLY A 221 -26.32 54.41 29.92
N ILE A 222 -25.59 54.63 28.83
CA ILE A 222 -26.04 54.36 27.46
C ILE A 222 -25.44 53.03 27.03
N CYS A 223 -26.27 52.15 26.49
CA CYS A 223 -25.82 50.88 25.94
C CYS A 223 -25.38 51.07 24.48
N GLU A 224 -24.13 50.74 24.18
CA GLU A 224 -23.54 50.79 22.84
C GLU A 224 -23.20 49.37 22.37
N HIS A 225 -23.74 48.96 21.21
CA HIS A 225 -23.49 47.66 20.58
C HIS A 225 -22.46 47.83 19.46
N ILE A 226 -21.20 47.52 19.73
CA ILE A 226 -20.10 47.73 18.76
C ILE A 226 -19.89 46.47 17.92
N PRO A 227 -20.05 46.50 16.58
CA PRO A 227 -19.84 45.33 15.75
C PRO A 227 -18.43 44.75 15.88
N ILE A 228 -18.33 43.43 16.06
CA ILE A 228 -17.07 42.68 16.05
C ILE A 228 -16.77 42.30 14.59
N LYS A 229 -15.54 42.56 14.11
CA LYS A 229 -15.07 42.17 12.77
C LYS A 229 -13.66 41.57 12.84
N PRO A 230 -13.43 40.32 12.38
CA PRO A 230 -14.43 39.38 11.87
C PRO A 230 -15.43 38.88 12.94
N CYS A 231 -16.69 38.58 12.60
CA CYS A 231 -17.59 37.83 13.47
C CYS A 231 -18.26 36.62 12.81
N CYS A 232 -18.08 35.46 13.46
CA CYS A 232 -18.78 34.24 13.14
C CYS A 232 -20.20 34.15 13.74
N GLY A 233 -21.20 33.91 12.90
CA GLY A 233 -22.62 33.78 13.21
C GLY A 233 -23.55 34.75 12.47
N ASN A 234 -23.02 35.71 11.69
CA ASN A 234 -23.80 36.71 10.95
C ASN A 234 -24.12 36.32 9.50
N ARG A 235 -23.69 35.13 9.06
CA ARG A 235 -23.81 34.56 7.70
C ARG A 235 -23.11 35.36 6.60
N ILE A 236 -22.10 36.14 6.94
CA ILE A 236 -21.29 36.91 6.01
C ILE A 236 -19.83 36.50 6.22
N CYS A 237 -19.24 35.84 5.23
CA CYS A 237 -17.83 35.44 5.30
C CYS A 237 -16.90 36.67 5.18
N GLU A 238 -16.41 37.18 6.31
CA GLU A 238 -15.54 38.36 6.36
C GLU A 238 -14.07 38.03 6.03
N THR A 239 -13.24 39.03 5.69
CA THR A 239 -11.88 38.84 5.10
C THR A 239 -10.88 38.06 5.97
N LYS A 240 -11.21 37.75 7.22
CA LYS A 240 -10.39 36.99 8.17
C LYS A 240 -11.07 35.71 8.67
N GLU A 241 -12.22 35.40 8.12
CA GLU A 241 -12.94 34.17 8.38
C GLU A 241 -12.66 33.17 7.27
N ASP A 242 -12.59 31.90 7.64
CA ASP A 242 -12.45 30.79 6.72
C ASP A 242 -13.32 29.62 7.19
N GLN A 243 -13.44 28.58 6.36
CA GLN A 243 -14.23 27.39 6.67
C GLN A 243 -13.79 26.67 7.96
N TYR A 244 -12.56 26.89 8.43
CA TYR A 244 -12.00 26.22 9.60
C TYR A 244 -12.22 27.00 10.89
N ASN A 245 -12.22 28.33 10.81
CA ASN A 245 -12.40 29.22 11.95
C ASN A 245 -13.84 29.74 12.10
N CYS A 246 -14.65 29.68 11.04
CA CYS A 246 -16.04 30.07 11.04
C CYS A 246 -16.87 29.28 10.02
N GLU A 247 -17.16 28.01 10.34
CA GLU A 247 -18.01 27.14 9.52
C GLU A 247 -19.45 27.67 9.36
N ILE A 248 -19.94 28.52 10.27
CA ILE A 248 -21.33 29.02 10.22
C ILE A 248 -21.51 30.06 9.10
N ASP A 249 -20.52 30.92 8.87
CA ASP A 249 -20.62 32.03 7.91
C ASP A 249 -19.76 31.81 6.66
N CYS A 250 -18.60 31.20 6.84
CA CYS A 250 -17.67 30.80 5.78
C CYS A 250 -17.70 29.30 5.48
N GLY A 251 -18.59 28.54 6.13
CA GLY A 251 -19.04 27.27 5.58
C GLY A 251 -19.81 27.59 4.32
N THR A 252 -19.07 27.80 3.23
CA THR A 252 -19.62 27.87 1.89
C THR A 252 -20.63 26.74 1.75
N GLN A 253 -21.75 27.01 1.08
CA GLN A 253 -22.43 25.99 0.28
C GLN A 253 -21.35 25.02 -0.19
N THR A 254 -21.39 23.78 0.30
CA THR A 254 -20.36 22.80 -0.03
C THR A 254 -20.23 22.85 -1.53
N LYS A 255 -19.12 23.45 -2.02
CA LYS A 255 -18.92 23.61 -3.45
C LYS A 255 -19.18 22.24 -4.01
N THR A 256 -20.16 22.16 -4.90
CA THR A 256 -20.58 20.84 -5.35
C THR A 256 -19.35 20.17 -5.96
N THR A 257 -19.31 18.84 -5.93
CA THR A 257 -18.21 18.11 -6.57
C THR A 257 -17.97 18.63 -8.00
N SER A 258 -19.06 18.98 -8.71
CA SER A 258 -19.01 19.61 -10.02
C SER A 258 -18.26 20.95 -10.05
N GLU A 259 -18.57 21.90 -9.16
CA GLU A 259 -17.91 23.22 -9.14
C GLU A 259 -16.42 23.11 -8.79
N THR A 260 -16.08 22.15 -7.92
CA THR A 260 -14.70 21.86 -7.56
C THR A 260 -13.93 21.29 -8.75
N ILE A 261 -14.53 20.35 -9.49
CA ILE A 261 -13.96 19.79 -10.73
C ILE A 261 -13.79 20.90 -11.79
N ASP A 262 -14.78 21.76 -11.99
CA ASP A 262 -14.70 22.88 -12.94
C ASP A 262 -13.56 23.85 -12.60
N THR A 263 -13.35 24.10 -11.31
CA THR A 263 -12.23 24.91 -10.83
C THR A 263 -10.90 24.23 -11.11
N ALA A 264 -10.80 22.92 -10.88
CA ALA A 264 -9.60 22.15 -11.14
C ALA A 264 -9.25 22.10 -12.64
N ILE A 265 -10.24 21.95 -13.54
CA ILE A 265 -10.07 21.99 -14.99
C ILE A 265 -9.49 23.34 -15.46
N LYS A 266 -10.04 24.45 -14.94
CA LYS A 266 -9.53 25.80 -15.28
C LYS A 266 -8.09 25.98 -14.81
N THR A 267 -7.79 25.56 -13.59
CA THR A 267 -6.46 25.65 -12.98
C THR A 267 -5.43 24.77 -13.70
N ALA A 268 -5.82 23.57 -14.15
CA ALA A 268 -4.92 22.60 -14.81
C ALA A 268 -4.22 23.14 -16.07
N ARG A 269 -4.79 24.17 -16.71
CA ARG A 269 -4.21 24.81 -17.89
C ARG A 269 -2.99 25.67 -17.55
N THR A 270 -2.96 26.27 -16.36
CA THR A 270 -1.92 27.21 -15.94
C THR A 270 -1.03 26.64 -14.84
N ASP A 271 -1.59 25.83 -13.95
CA ASP A 271 -0.92 25.25 -12.79
C ASP A 271 -1.40 23.81 -12.54
N PRO A 272 -0.71 22.82 -13.13
CA PRO A 272 -1.05 21.42 -12.96
C PRO A 272 -1.00 20.94 -11.50
N GLN A 273 -0.06 21.45 -10.69
CA GLN A 273 0.12 21.01 -9.30
C GLN A 273 -1.05 21.46 -8.44
N THR A 274 -1.48 22.72 -8.59
CA THR A 274 -2.64 23.23 -7.86
C THR A 274 -3.93 22.52 -8.27
N ALA A 275 -4.10 22.17 -9.55
CA ALA A 275 -5.25 21.36 -9.99
C ALA A 275 -5.29 19.99 -9.28
N THR A 276 -4.15 19.33 -9.14
CA THR A 276 -4.04 18.06 -8.40
C THR A 276 -4.40 18.22 -6.93
N MET A 277 -3.95 19.31 -6.29
CA MET A 277 -4.34 19.61 -4.90
C MET A 277 -5.86 19.82 -4.76
N ILE A 278 -6.50 20.46 -5.74
CA ILE A 278 -7.95 20.66 -5.74
C ILE A 278 -8.69 19.32 -5.83
N CYS A 279 -8.32 18.41 -6.75
CA CYS A 279 -8.97 17.09 -6.81
C CYS A 279 -8.78 16.29 -5.53
N ASN A 280 -7.58 16.31 -4.95
CA ASN A 280 -7.29 15.62 -3.69
C ASN A 280 -8.01 16.20 -2.46
N SER A 281 -8.57 17.41 -2.56
CA SER A 281 -9.39 18.01 -1.50
C SER A 281 -10.82 17.45 -1.44
N LEU A 282 -11.25 16.68 -2.45
CA LEU A 282 -12.58 16.08 -2.48
C LEU A 282 -12.73 15.01 -1.39
N PRO A 283 -13.92 14.90 -0.76
CA PRO A 283 -14.11 14.11 0.45
C PRO A 283 -14.10 12.59 0.22
N SER A 284 -14.27 12.12 -1.02
CA SER A 284 -14.25 10.71 -1.36
C SER A 284 -13.19 10.43 -2.43
N VAL A 285 -12.53 9.28 -2.33
CA VAL A 285 -11.56 8.81 -3.32
C VAL A 285 -12.19 8.74 -4.70
N LYS A 286 -13.43 8.23 -4.79
CA LYS A 286 -14.19 8.20 -6.04
C LYS A 286 -14.35 9.58 -6.68
N ASN A 287 -14.69 10.61 -5.89
CA ASN A 287 -14.84 11.96 -6.42
C ASN A 287 -13.50 12.54 -6.89
N ALA A 288 -12.40 12.23 -6.17
CA ALA A 288 -11.06 12.63 -6.58
C ALA A 288 -10.65 11.95 -7.90
N ASP A 289 -10.92 10.65 -8.05
CA ASP A 289 -10.65 9.87 -9.25
C ASP A 289 -11.46 10.40 -10.45
N ASP A 290 -12.76 10.68 -10.25
CA ASP A 290 -13.63 11.30 -11.25
C ASP A 290 -13.11 12.70 -11.65
N CYS A 291 -12.58 13.46 -10.69
CA CYS A 291 -11.95 14.76 -10.94
C CYS A 291 -10.72 14.62 -11.84
N PHE A 292 -9.81 13.70 -11.54
CA PHE A 292 -8.62 13.47 -12.35
C PHE A 292 -8.95 12.97 -13.76
N ALA A 293 -9.88 12.02 -13.89
CA ALA A 293 -10.34 11.54 -15.19
C ALA A 293 -10.93 12.67 -16.04
N THR A 294 -11.76 13.53 -15.44
CA THR A 294 -12.36 14.67 -16.13
C THR A 294 -11.32 15.70 -16.55
N ILE A 295 -10.35 16.03 -15.67
CA ILE A 295 -9.26 16.95 -16.02
C ILE A 295 -8.44 16.40 -17.17
N SER A 296 -8.07 15.11 -17.10
CA SER A 296 -7.34 14.41 -18.16
C SER A 296 -8.06 14.60 -19.49
N GLU A 297 -9.34 14.22 -19.58
CA GLU A 297 -10.16 14.36 -20.79
C GLU A 297 -10.23 15.80 -21.30
N LYS A 298 -10.48 16.79 -20.42
CA LYS A 298 -10.67 18.20 -20.82
C LYS A 298 -9.38 18.94 -21.15
N THR A 299 -8.23 18.41 -20.73
CA THR A 299 -6.92 19.04 -20.99
C THR A 299 -6.08 18.28 -22.02
N GLY A 300 -6.45 17.03 -22.35
CA GLY A 300 -5.68 16.17 -23.24
C GLY A 300 -4.31 15.79 -22.66
N LYS A 301 -4.22 15.69 -21.33
CA LYS A 301 -2.99 15.41 -20.58
C LYS A 301 -3.13 14.10 -19.81
N SER A 302 -2.51 13.04 -20.30
CA SER A 302 -2.60 11.69 -19.74
C SER A 302 -1.95 11.58 -18.35
N GLU A 303 -1.10 12.54 -17.96
CA GLU A 303 -0.42 12.55 -16.66
C GLU A 303 -1.40 12.63 -15.48
N TYR A 304 -2.60 13.19 -15.68
CA TYR A 304 -3.64 13.20 -14.64
C TYR A 304 -4.21 11.80 -14.38
N CYS A 305 -4.24 10.89 -15.38
CA CYS A 305 -4.69 9.52 -15.17
C CYS A 305 -3.82 8.79 -14.12
N GLN A 306 -2.54 9.15 -14.01
CA GLN A 306 -1.62 8.55 -13.03
C GLN A 306 -1.98 8.89 -11.58
N SER A 307 -2.79 9.94 -11.36
CA SER A 307 -3.24 10.36 -10.03
C SER A 307 -4.53 9.64 -9.57
N ILE A 308 -5.19 8.89 -10.46
CA ILE A 308 -6.38 8.10 -10.15
C ILE A 308 -5.98 6.90 -9.26
N GLN A 309 -6.68 6.72 -8.13
CA GLN A 309 -6.42 5.65 -7.18
C GLN A 309 -7.14 4.35 -7.50
N ASN A 310 -8.27 4.39 -8.20
CA ASN A 310 -8.93 3.18 -8.69
C ASN A 310 -8.19 2.64 -9.93
N ASP A 311 -7.54 1.48 -9.80
CA ASP A 311 -6.70 0.88 -10.85
C ASP A 311 -7.48 0.63 -12.17
N GLU A 312 -8.77 0.26 -12.09
CA GLU A 312 -9.64 0.06 -13.25
C GLU A 312 -9.94 1.39 -13.96
N GLN A 313 -10.33 2.42 -13.21
CA GLN A 313 -10.60 3.76 -13.75
C GLN A 313 -9.33 4.44 -14.28
N GLN A 314 -8.18 4.21 -13.65
CA GLN A 314 -6.89 4.64 -14.15
C GLN A 314 -6.57 3.99 -15.50
N SER A 315 -6.73 2.67 -15.59
CA SER A 315 -6.47 1.91 -16.81
C SER A 315 -7.40 2.33 -17.95
N ASP A 316 -8.68 2.57 -17.66
CA ASP A 316 -9.65 3.11 -18.62
C ASP A 316 -9.29 4.52 -19.08
N CYS A 317 -8.90 5.40 -18.15
CA CYS A 317 -8.43 6.75 -18.46
C CYS A 317 -7.23 6.74 -19.41
N LEU A 318 -6.23 5.88 -19.17
CA LEU A 318 -5.05 5.74 -20.03
C LEU A 318 -5.40 5.10 -21.39
N LEU A 319 -6.28 4.08 -21.41
CA LEU A 319 -6.69 3.43 -22.65
C LEU A 319 -7.35 4.41 -23.64
N ASN A 320 -8.09 5.42 -23.13
CA ASN A 320 -8.67 6.47 -23.97
C ASN A 320 -7.62 7.28 -24.77
N TYR A 321 -6.39 7.41 -24.28
CA TYR A 321 -5.28 8.05 -25.01
C TYR A 321 -4.66 7.12 -26.06
N ALA A 322 -4.51 5.83 -25.73
CA ALA A 322 -4.07 4.83 -26.70
C ALA A 322 -5.05 4.71 -27.88
N LEU A 323 -6.36 4.83 -27.64
CA LEU A 323 -7.38 4.92 -28.69
C LEU A 323 -7.24 6.16 -29.57
N GLN A 324 -6.64 7.23 -29.06
CA GLN A 324 -6.32 8.46 -29.81
C GLN A 324 -4.94 8.41 -30.49
N GLY A 325 -4.23 7.28 -30.39
CA GLY A 325 -2.93 7.04 -31.02
C GLY A 325 -1.72 7.36 -30.14
N ASP A 326 -1.91 7.77 -28.89
CA ASP A 326 -0.82 7.92 -27.94
C ASP A 326 -0.56 6.59 -27.22
N TYR A 327 0.27 5.74 -27.81
CA TYR A 327 0.63 4.43 -27.25
C TYR A 327 1.70 4.52 -26.15
N SER A 328 2.27 5.71 -25.88
CA SER A 328 3.26 5.86 -24.81
C SER A 328 2.69 5.58 -23.42
N VAL A 329 1.36 5.66 -23.29
CA VAL A 329 0.62 5.38 -22.06
C VAL A 329 0.50 3.88 -21.75
N CYS A 330 0.72 2.99 -22.71
CA CYS A 330 0.50 1.55 -22.52
C CYS A 330 1.35 0.98 -21.38
N ASP A 331 2.60 1.43 -21.23
CA ASP A 331 3.50 0.97 -20.17
C ASP A 331 3.05 1.39 -18.75
N SER A 332 2.12 2.36 -18.65
CA SER A 332 1.56 2.83 -17.39
C SER A 332 0.27 2.10 -16.98
N ILE A 333 -0.24 1.18 -17.82
CA ILE A 333 -1.46 0.43 -17.51
C ILE A 333 -1.12 -0.79 -16.65
N GLU A 334 -1.64 -0.81 -15.42
CA GLU A 334 -1.40 -1.92 -14.48
C GLU A 334 -2.32 -3.12 -14.73
N ASP A 335 -3.56 -2.89 -15.17
CA ASP A 335 -4.49 -3.99 -15.42
C ASP A 335 -4.09 -4.82 -16.65
N PRO A 336 -3.86 -6.15 -16.52
CA PRO A 336 -3.38 -6.99 -17.61
C PRO A 336 -4.28 -7.02 -18.84
N TYR A 337 -5.60 -6.88 -18.66
CA TYR A 337 -6.57 -6.92 -19.75
C TYR A 337 -6.52 -5.63 -20.58
N TYR A 338 -6.49 -4.48 -19.91
CA TYR A 338 -6.34 -3.18 -20.57
C TYR A 338 -4.96 -3.04 -21.22
N LEU A 339 -3.90 -3.54 -20.56
CA LEU A 339 -2.54 -3.54 -21.08
C LEU A 339 -2.44 -4.33 -22.41
N GLN A 340 -2.99 -5.54 -22.45
CA GLN A 340 -3.02 -6.35 -23.66
C GLN A 340 -3.84 -5.68 -24.77
N SER A 341 -4.94 -5.02 -24.42
CA SER A 341 -5.77 -4.27 -25.36
C SER A 341 -4.99 -3.09 -25.95
N CYS A 342 -4.25 -2.35 -25.13
CA CYS A 342 -3.41 -1.22 -25.52
C CYS A 342 -2.33 -1.63 -26.54
N PHE A 343 -1.55 -2.67 -26.24
CA PHE A 343 -0.53 -3.18 -27.17
C PHE A 343 -1.11 -3.78 -28.46
N SER A 344 -2.34 -4.29 -28.40
CA SER A 344 -3.04 -4.76 -29.61
C SER A 344 -3.40 -3.60 -30.53
N LEU A 345 -3.84 -2.47 -29.97
CA LEU A 345 -4.11 -1.23 -30.71
C LEU A 345 -2.83 -0.66 -31.33
N GLU A 346 -1.73 -0.60 -30.57
CA GLU A 346 -0.43 -0.12 -31.06
C GLU A 346 0.04 -0.94 -32.28
N ARG A 347 -0.01 -2.27 -32.17
CA ARG A 347 0.37 -3.17 -33.27
C ARG A 347 -0.50 -2.94 -34.51
N GLN A 348 -1.80 -2.75 -34.33
CA GLN A 348 -2.72 -2.49 -35.44
C GLN A 348 -2.39 -1.17 -36.14
N ALA A 349 -2.13 -0.09 -35.39
CA ALA A 349 -1.74 1.20 -35.96
C ALA A 349 -0.39 1.12 -36.70
N SER A 350 0.59 0.38 -36.16
CA SER A 350 1.87 0.14 -36.84
C SER A 350 1.68 -0.57 -38.20
N LEU A 351 0.80 -1.57 -38.27
CA LEU A 351 0.47 -2.25 -39.54
C LEU A 351 -0.18 -1.30 -40.55
N GLN A 352 -1.10 -0.44 -40.10
CA GLN A 352 -1.75 0.54 -40.97
C GLN A 352 -0.77 1.59 -41.50
N GLY A 353 0.17 2.05 -40.67
CA GLY A 353 1.21 2.98 -41.07
C GLY A 353 2.10 2.42 -42.19
N MET A 354 2.48 1.14 -42.10
CA MET A 354 3.24 0.48 -43.17
C MET A 354 2.45 0.40 -44.48
N VAL A 355 1.13 0.17 -44.43
CA VAL A 355 0.29 0.09 -45.64
C VAL A 355 0.21 1.43 -46.37
N GLU A 356 0.13 2.55 -45.64
CA GLU A 356 0.10 3.88 -46.25
C GLU A 356 1.45 4.29 -46.84
N GLU A 357 2.58 3.77 -46.34
CA GLU A 357 3.90 4.02 -46.94
C GLU A 357 4.09 3.31 -48.30
N PHE A 358 3.32 2.24 -48.55
CA PHE A 358 3.31 1.53 -49.83
C PHE A 358 2.33 2.10 -50.86
N ARG A 359 1.51 3.10 -50.49
CA ARG A 359 0.62 3.82 -51.41
C ARG A 359 1.31 5.07 -51.95
#